data_AF-A0A9E6K1G7-F1
#
_entry.id   AF-A0A9E6K1G7-F1
#
_cell.length_a   1.000
_cell.length_b   1.000
_cell.length_c   1.000
_cell.angle_alpha   90.00
_cell.angle_beta   90.00
_cell.angle_gamma   90.00
#
_symmetry.space_group_name_H-M   'P 1'
#
loop_
_entity.id
_entity.type
_entity.pdbx_description
1 polymer ?
#
loop_
_entity_poly.entity_id
_entity_poly.type
_entity_poly.pdbx_seq_one_letter_code
_entity_poly.pdbx_strand_id
1 'polypeptide(L)'
;MWIIRWHLIDTSDYNFIARELKKSSFVPRKIPSILFIKASILHICQKKSWRKIASELSTNHIYLFNFYQNFKNSSSLKIILHRFIEKRILLYIEEKKTFDTHFLDNNKEIIKLTKDML
;
A
#
# COMPACT_ATOMS: atom_id res chain seq x y z
N MET A 1 13.00 6.49 -5.28
CA MET A 1 11.99 5.83 -6.15
C MET A 1 11.23 4.76 -5.38
N TRP A 2 9.91 4.70 -5.52
CA TRP A 2 9.08 3.67 -4.90
C TRP A 2 8.89 2.47 -5.84
N ILE A 3 9.15 1.27 -5.32
CA ILE A 3 8.86 -0.01 -5.97
C ILE A 3 7.69 -0.66 -5.26
N ILE A 4 6.69 -1.07 -6.03
CA ILE A 4 5.50 -1.72 -5.50
C ILE A 4 5.34 -3.09 -6.17
N ARG A 5 5.39 -4.15 -5.36
CA ARG A 5 5.41 -5.55 -5.79
C ARG A 5 4.09 -6.24 -5.47
N TRP A 6 3.03 -5.88 -6.21
CA TRP A 6 1.69 -6.45 -6.00
C TRP A 6 1.61 -7.97 -6.07
N HIS A 7 2.54 -8.61 -6.81
CA HIS A 7 2.62 -10.07 -6.95
C HIS A 7 2.99 -10.79 -5.64
N LEU A 8 3.54 -10.08 -4.65
CA LEU A 8 3.86 -10.65 -3.33
C LEU A 8 2.68 -10.63 -2.35
N ILE A 9 1.55 -10.04 -2.74
CA ILE A 9 0.33 -10.06 -1.92
C ILE A 9 -0.25 -11.48 -2.00
N ASP A 10 -0.45 -12.09 -0.84
CA ASP A 10 -1.08 -13.41 -0.72
C ASP A 10 -2.46 -13.31 -0.05
N THR A 11 -3.20 -14.42 -0.02
CA THR A 11 -4.53 -14.51 0.61
C THR A 11 -4.52 -14.09 2.08
N SER A 12 -3.41 -14.29 2.80
CA SER A 12 -3.30 -13.91 4.21
C SER A 12 -3.37 -12.39 4.39
N ASP A 13 -2.87 -11.63 3.42
CA ASP A 13 -2.90 -10.16 3.45
C ASP A 13 -4.30 -9.60 3.22
N TYR A 14 -5.12 -10.23 2.37
CA TYR A 14 -6.52 -9.85 2.20
C TYR A 14 -7.28 -9.92 3.53
N ASN A 15 -7.13 -11.05 4.23
CA ASN A 15 -7.76 -11.28 5.53
C ASN A 15 -7.21 -10.34 6.60
N PHE A 16 -5.90 -10.10 6.60
CA PHE A 16 -5.27 -9.16 7.51
C PHE A 16 -5.82 -7.74 7.33
N ILE A 17 -5.84 -7.23 6.10
CA ILE A 17 -6.35 -5.89 5.80
C ILE A 17 -7.81 -5.75 6.20
N ALA A 18 -8.65 -6.75 5.88
CA ALA A 18 -10.05 -6.71 6.26
C ALA A 18 -10.23 -6.61 7.79
N ARG A 19 -9.43 -7.35 8.57
CA ARG A 19 -9.43 -7.27 10.04
C ARG A 19 -8.97 -5.90 10.53
N GLU A 20 -7.85 -5.37 10.03
CA GLU A 20 -7.33 -4.08 10.47
C GLU A 20 -8.26 -2.92 10.13
N LEU A 21 -8.90 -2.94 8.97
CA LEU A 21 -9.89 -1.94 8.60
C LEU A 21 -11.17 -2.04 9.44
N LYS A 22 -11.62 -3.26 9.77
CA LYS A 22 -12.77 -3.47 10.66
C LYS A 22 -12.52 -2.91 12.06
N LYS A 23 -11.29 -2.99 12.59
CA LYS A 23 -10.93 -2.36 13.87
C LYS A 23 -11.11 -0.83 13.86
N SER A 24 -10.92 -0.21 12.70
CA SER A 24 -11.18 1.22 12.49
C SER A 24 -12.60 1.48 11.95
N SER A 25 -13.55 0.59 12.26
CA SER A 25 -14.97 0.69 11.87
C SER A 25 -15.24 0.77 10.36
N PHE A 26 -14.28 0.38 9.52
CA PHE A 26 -14.49 0.29 8.08
C PHE A 26 -14.94 -1.09 7.67
N VAL A 27 -16.14 -1.17 7.09
CA VAL A 27 -16.66 -2.39 6.48
C VAL A 27 -16.96 -2.10 5.01
N PRO A 28 -16.12 -2.61 4.08
CA PRO A 28 -16.35 -2.40 2.66
C PRO A 28 -17.64 -3.11 2.21
N ARG A 29 -18.48 -2.41 1.43
CA ARG A 29 -19.72 -3.00 0.89
C ARG A 29 -19.58 -3.49 -0.55
N LYS A 30 -19.05 -2.66 -1.44
CA LYS A 30 -19.02 -2.91 -2.91
C LYS A 30 -17.62 -3.13 -3.48
N ILE A 31 -16.59 -2.67 -2.76
CA ILE A 31 -15.21 -2.65 -3.23
C ILE A 31 -14.37 -3.45 -2.23
N PRO A 32 -13.56 -4.41 -2.67
CA PRO A 32 -12.66 -5.14 -1.79
C PRO A 32 -11.71 -4.22 -1.02
N SER A 33 -11.48 -4.51 0.26
CA SER A 33 -10.57 -3.75 1.15
C SER A 33 -9.19 -3.51 0.54
N ILE A 34 -8.67 -4.50 -0.19
CA ILE A 34 -7.35 -4.42 -0.82
C ILE A 34 -7.27 -3.30 -1.87
N LEU A 35 -8.36 -2.99 -2.59
CA LEU A 35 -8.34 -1.95 -3.61
C LEU A 35 -8.20 -0.56 -2.97
N PHE A 36 -8.82 -0.36 -1.81
CA PHE A 36 -8.64 0.86 -1.02
C PHE A 36 -7.19 1.02 -0.56
N ILE A 37 -6.55 -0.06 -0.10
CA ILE A 37 -5.14 -0.04 0.30
C ILE A 37 -4.21 0.20 -0.90
N LYS A 38 -4.44 -0.50 -2.02
CA LYS A 38 -3.68 -0.29 -3.26
C LYS A 38 -3.80 1.17 -3.73
N ALA A 39 -5.00 1.73 -3.68
CA ALA A 39 -5.24 3.13 -4.03
C ALA A 39 -4.47 4.09 -3.11
N SER A 40 -4.54 3.89 -1.79
CA SER A 40 -3.78 4.69 -0.82
C SER A 40 -2.28 4.65 -1.10
N ILE A 41 -1.71 3.46 -1.35
CA ILE A 41 -0.28 3.31 -1.64
C ILE A 41 0.09 4.03 -2.95
N LEU A 42 -0.67 3.85 -4.02
CA LEU A 42 -0.42 4.53 -5.29
C LEU A 42 -0.47 6.07 -5.14
N HIS A 43 -1.38 6.57 -4.31
CA HIS A 43 -1.47 7.99 -4.03
C HIS A 43 -0.29 8.49 -3.18
N ILE A 44 0.03 7.81 -2.07
CA ILE A 44 1.11 8.21 -1.15
C ILE A 44 2.47 8.16 -1.85
N CYS A 45 2.78 7.02 -2.47
CA CYS A 45 4.12 6.67 -2.94
C CYS A 45 4.38 7.17 -4.36
N GLN A 46 3.40 7.07 -5.27
CA GLN A 46 3.58 7.44 -6.68
C GLN A 46 2.95 8.80 -7.03
N LYS A 47 2.34 9.49 -6.05
CA LYS A 47 1.67 10.79 -6.24
C LYS A 47 0.65 10.80 -7.38
N LYS A 48 0.05 9.65 -7.67
CA LYS A 48 -0.97 9.52 -8.72
C LYS A 48 -2.27 10.21 -8.30
N SER A 49 -2.97 10.79 -9.28
CA SER A 49 -4.30 11.37 -9.06
C SER A 49 -5.35 10.28 -8.84
N TRP A 50 -6.39 10.58 -8.06
CA TRP A 50 -7.47 9.62 -7.75
C TRP A 50 -8.20 9.12 -8.99
N ARG A 51 -8.35 9.96 -10.02
CA ARG A 51 -8.96 9.57 -11.30
C ARG A 51 -8.11 8.52 -12.02
N LYS A 52 -6.78 8.71 -12.06
CA LYS A 52 -5.86 7.75 -12.67
C LYS A 52 -5.85 6.42 -11.91
N ILE A 53 -5.78 6.47 -10.59
CA ILE A 53 -5.84 5.29 -9.72
C ILE A 53 -7.15 4.51 -9.93
N ALA A 54 -8.28 5.21 -9.97
CA ALA A 54 -9.59 4.60 -10.16
C ALA A 54 -9.70 3.89 -11.53
N SER A 55 -9.14 4.48 -12.58
CA SER A 55 -9.02 3.85 -13.89
C SER A 55 -8.16 2.59 -13.85
N GLU A 56 -6.99 2.64 -13.20
CA GLU A 56 -6.07 1.49 -13.07
C GLU A 56 -6.71 0.34 -12.27
N LEU A 57 -7.55 0.66 -11.28
CA LEU A 57 -8.21 -0.32 -10.40
C LEU A 57 -9.64 -0.65 -10.84
N SER A 58 -10.10 -0.16 -12.00
CA SER A 58 -11.46 -0.36 -12.52
C SER A 58 -12.55 -0.08 -11.46
N THR A 59 -12.47 1.08 -10.81
CA THR A 59 -13.37 1.46 -9.72
C THR A 59 -13.72 2.95 -9.73
N ASN A 60 -14.51 3.43 -8.77
CA ASN A 60 -14.91 4.84 -8.69
C ASN A 60 -13.99 5.63 -7.75
N HIS A 61 -13.39 6.70 -8.29
CA HIS A 61 -12.46 7.58 -7.59
C HIS A 61 -13.04 8.24 -6.34
N ILE A 62 -14.35 8.52 -6.30
CA ILE A 62 -15.01 9.16 -5.14
C ILE A 62 -14.91 8.26 -3.91
N TYR A 63 -15.16 6.96 -4.07
CA TYR A 63 -15.06 6.01 -2.96
C TYR A 63 -13.63 5.91 -2.44
N LEU A 64 -12.64 5.85 -3.34
CA LEU A 64 -11.23 5.79 -2.97
C LEU A 64 -10.77 7.04 -2.23
N PHE A 65 -11.15 8.22 -2.74
CA PHE A 65 -10.83 9.51 -2.11
C PHE A 65 -11.45 9.63 -0.72
N ASN A 66 -12.75 9.35 -0.58
CA ASN A 66 -13.45 9.44 0.70
C ASN A 66 -12.87 8.47 1.72
N PHE A 67 -12.55 7.25 1.31
CA PHE A 67 -11.82 6.31 2.15
C PHE A 67 -10.49 6.91 2.62
N TYR A 68 -9.67 7.40 1.69
CA TYR A 68 -8.36 7.93 2.06
C TYR A 68 -8.46 9.13 3.02
N GLN A 69 -9.40 10.05 2.81
CA GLN A 69 -9.56 11.20 3.71
C GLN A 69 -9.89 10.79 5.15
N ASN A 70 -10.73 9.76 5.31
CA ASN A 70 -11.13 9.26 6.62
C ASN A 70 -10.03 8.42 7.30
N PHE A 71 -9.20 7.73 6.52
CA PHE A 71 -8.26 6.73 7.05
C PHE A 71 -6.78 7.10 6.95
N LYS A 72 -6.42 8.22 6.31
CA LYS A 72 -5.02 8.66 6.10
C LYS A 72 -4.21 8.74 7.39
N ASN A 73 -4.85 9.11 8.49
CA ASN A 73 -4.21 9.25 9.82
C ASN A 73 -4.54 8.08 10.76
N SER A 74 -5.20 7.03 10.27
CA SER A 74 -5.58 5.89 11.11
C SER A 74 -4.38 5.01 11.44
N SER A 75 -4.35 4.49 12.66
CA SER A 75 -3.35 3.49 13.07
C SER A 75 -3.44 2.23 12.20
N SER A 76 -4.64 1.83 11.78
CA SER A 76 -4.84 0.68 10.87
C SER A 76 -4.10 0.85 9.55
N LEU A 77 -4.19 2.02 8.90
CA LEU A 77 -3.48 2.25 7.64
C LEU A 77 -1.96 2.15 7.85
N LYS A 78 -1.45 2.76 8.93
CA LYS A 78 -0.03 2.67 9.29
C LYS A 78 0.43 1.22 9.51
N ILE A 79 -0.35 0.44 10.26
CA ILE A 79 -0.09 -0.99 10.52
C ILE A 79 -0.04 -1.79 9.21
N ILE A 80 -0.98 -1.53 8.30
CA ILE A 80 -1.02 -2.20 6.98
C ILE A 80 0.22 -1.85 6.16
N LEU A 81 0.61 -0.57 6.12
CA LEU A 81 1.80 -0.13 5.40
C LEU A 81 3.07 -0.77 5.98
N HIS A 82 3.23 -0.80 7.31
CA HIS A 82 4.39 -1.47 7.94
C HIS A 82 4.47 -2.95 7.58
N ARG A 83 3.35 -3.68 7.62
CA ARG A 83 3.33 -5.09 7.19
C ARG A 83 3.77 -5.23 5.73
N PHE A 84 3.31 -4.34 4.86
CA PHE A 84 3.68 -4.38 3.44
C PHE A 84 5.16 -4.09 3.21
N ILE A 85 5.78 -3.22 4.02
CA ILE A 85 7.22 -2.97 3.99
C ILE A 85 7.99 -4.20 4.47
N GLU A 86 7.55 -4.84 5.57
CA GLU A 86 8.19 -6.04 6.11
C GLU A 86 8.15 -7.22 5.14
N LYS A 87 7.02 -7.38 4.43
CA LYS A 87 6.86 -8.35 3.34
C LYS A 87 7.53 -7.90 2.03
N ARG A 88 8.18 -6.74 1.98
CA ARG A 88 8.83 -6.16 0.79
C ARG A 88 7.88 -5.96 -0.40
N ILE A 89 6.59 -5.83 -0.12
CA ILE A 89 5.56 -5.44 -1.10
C ILE A 89 5.76 -3.96 -1.47
N LEU A 90 6.13 -3.14 -0.49
CA LEU A 90 6.40 -1.72 -0.68
C LEU A 90 7.84 -1.43 -0.29
N LEU A 91 8.63 -0.92 -1.23
CA LEU A 91 10.04 -0.61 -1.03
C LEU A 91 10.36 0.80 -1.55
N TYR A 92 11.18 1.52 -0.80
CA TYR A 92 11.81 2.75 -1.26
C TYR A 92 13.29 2.47 -1.54
N ILE A 93 13.75 2.93 -2.69
CA ILE A 93 15.16 2.88 -3.08
C ILE A 93 15.61 4.30 -3.39
N GLU A 94 16.77 4.69 -2.89
CA GLU A 94 17.45 5.90 -3.35
C GLU A 94 17.77 5.82 -4.86
N GLU A 95 18.32 6.88 -5.43
CA GLU A 95 18.72 6.93 -6.84
C GLU A 95 19.96 6.04 -7.11
N LYS A 96 19.83 4.74 -6.87
CA LYS A 96 20.82 3.73 -7.24
C LYS A 96 20.53 3.26 -8.66
N LYS A 97 21.58 3.26 -9.50
CA LYS A 97 21.50 2.94 -10.94
C LYS A 97 21.06 1.51 -11.24
N THR A 98 21.31 0.55 -10.34
CA THR A 98 21.03 -0.88 -10.58
C THR A 98 20.63 -1.61 -9.31
N PHE A 99 19.57 -2.41 -9.38
CA PHE A 99 19.11 -3.34 -8.36
C PHE A 99 18.44 -4.53 -9.05
N ASP A 100 18.54 -5.72 -8.49
CA ASP A 100 17.90 -6.95 -8.97
C ASP A 100 16.95 -7.54 -7.91
N THR A 101 16.23 -8.60 -8.25
CA THR A 101 15.29 -9.25 -7.32
C THR A 101 16.00 -9.77 -6.07
N HIS A 102 17.20 -10.34 -6.22
CA HIS A 102 17.99 -10.86 -5.10
C HIS A 102 18.35 -9.74 -4.09
N PHE A 103 18.74 -8.56 -4.58
CA PHE A 103 18.99 -7.39 -3.75
C PHE A 103 17.73 -6.96 -2.98
N LEU A 104 16.58 -6.87 -3.67
CA LEU A 104 15.32 -6.46 -3.05
C LEU A 104 14.86 -7.43 -1.96
N ASP A 105 15.08 -8.73 -2.16
CA ASP A 105 14.65 -9.78 -1.23
C ASP A 105 15.58 -9.90 -0.02
N ASN A 106 16.87 -9.63 -0.18
CA ASN A 106 17.87 -9.91 0.87
C ASN A 106 18.39 -8.67 1.60
N ASN A 107 18.25 -7.47 1.04
CA ASN A 107 18.78 -6.26 1.68
C ASN A 107 17.87 -5.78 2.83
N LYS A 108 18.34 -5.96 4.07
CA LYS A 108 17.64 -5.53 5.29
C LYS A 108 17.60 -4.01 5.46
N GLU A 109 18.59 -3.28 4.97
CA GLU A 109 18.67 -1.83 5.08
C GLU A 109 17.53 -1.15 4.33
N ILE A 110 17.07 -1.77 3.23
CA ILE A 110 15.98 -1.25 2.42
C ILE A 110 14.68 -1.14 3.23
N ILE A 111 14.43 -2.06 4.16
CA ILE A 111 13.25 -2.06 5.03
C ILE A 111 13.31 -0.86 5.97
N LYS A 112 14.47 -0.60 6.58
CA LYS A 112 14.67 0.53 7.49
C LYS A 112 14.47 1.85 6.74
N LEU A 113 15.17 2.01 5.61
CA LEU A 113 15.04 3.17 4.73
C LEU A 113 13.57 3.41 4.30
N THR A 114 12.87 2.34 3.94
CA THR A 114 11.46 2.45 3.53
C THR A 114 10.56 2.91 4.67
N LYS A 115 10.80 2.46 5.90
CA LYS A 115 10.05 2.90 7.08
C LYS A 115 10.31 4.38 7.41
N ASP A 116 11.52 4.87 7.19
CA ASP A 116 11.88 6.27 7.47
C ASP A 116 11.26 7.27 6.47
N MET A 117 10.90 6.80 5.27
CA MET A 117 10.32 7.63 4.20
C MET A 117 8.79 7.72 4.22
N LEU A 118 8.11 7.00 5.11
CA LEU A 118 6.67 6.78 5.12
C LEU A 118 6.01 7.35 6.38
#